data_AF-A0AAU2Y0Z1-F1
#
_entry.id   AF-A0AAU2Y0Z1-F1
#
_cell.length_a   1.000
_cell.length_b   1.000
_cell.length_c   1.000
_cell.angle_alpha   90.00
_cell.angle_beta   90.00
_cell.angle_gamma   90.00
#
_symmetry.space_group_name_H-M   'P 1'
#
loop_
_entity.id
_entity.type
_entity.pdbx_description
1 polymer ?
#
loop_
_entity_poly.entity_id
_entity_poly.type
_entity_poly.pdbx_seq_one_letter_code
_entity_poly.pdbx_strand_id
1 'polypeptide(L)' 'MAASVLVTWTMLIVLLLAPSALPEEWQYYIYSPASVGLWMLTMLVVPVVVCTVKWPWIKSGSR' A
#
# COMPACT_ATOMS: atom_id res chain seq x y z
N MET A 1 3.62 -17.91 -10.32
CA MET A 1 2.26 -17.34 -10.23
C MET A 1 1.58 -17.63 -8.89
N ALA A 2 1.41 -18.90 -8.50
CA ALA A 2 0.77 -19.24 -7.22
C ALA A 2 1.56 -18.74 -5.99
N ALA A 3 2.88 -18.92 -5.96
CA ALA A 3 3.73 -18.48 -4.85
C ALA A 3 3.69 -16.95 -4.65
N SER A 4 3.79 -16.17 -5.73
CA SER A 4 3.71 -14.71 -5.67
C SER A 4 2.34 -14.23 -5.20
N VAL A 5 1.25 -14.88 -5.64
CA VAL A 5 -0.10 -14.56 -5.18
C VAL A 5 -0.22 -14.81 -3.68
N LEU A 6 0.22 -15.97 -3.18
CA LEU A 6 0.18 -16.30 -1.76
C LEU A 6 0.99 -15.30 -0.91
N VAL A 7 2.20 -14.95 -1.35
CA VAL A 7 3.04 -13.96 -0.65
C VAL A 7 2.37 -12.59 -0.61
N THR A 8 1.75 -12.15 -1.71
CA THR A 8 1.02 -10.88 -1.72
C THR A 8 -0.16 -10.91 -0.75
N TRP A 9 -0.94 -11.99 -0.75
CA TRP A 9 -2.09 -12.12 0.16
C TRP A 9 -1.67 -12.16 1.63
N THR A 10 -0.65 -12.92 1.99
CA THR A 10 -0.16 -12.97 3.38
C THR A 10 0.37 -11.62 3.81
N MET A 11 1.09 -10.92 2.93
CA MET A 11 1.60 -9.57 3.23
C MET A 11 0.48 -8.55 3.42
N LEU A 12 -0.56 -8.59 2.59
CA LEU A 12 -1.74 -7.73 2.75
C LEU A 12 -2.46 -8.00 4.07
N ILE A 13 -2.64 -9.27 4.45
CA ILE A 13 -3.26 -9.65 5.72
C ILE A 13 -2.43 -9.12 6.91
N VAL A 14 -1.12 -9.30 6.88
CA VAL A 14 -0.23 -8.80 7.93
C VAL A 14 -0.30 -7.28 8.04
N LEU A 15 -0.27 -6.56 6.92
CA LEU A 15 -0.38 -5.10 6.89
C LEU A 15 -1.73 -4.60 7.42
N LEU A 16 -2.82 -5.32 7.14
CA LEU A 16 -4.15 -4.98 7.64
C LEU A 16 -4.25 -5.17 9.15
N LEU A 17 -3.58 -6.20 9.70
CA LEU A 17 -3.58 -6.53 11.12
C LEU A 17 -2.53 -5.76 11.92
N ALA A 18 -1.49 -5.25 11.28
CA ALA A 18 -0.39 -4.53 11.95
C ALA A 18 -0.85 -3.40 12.88
N PRO A 19 -1.87 -2.57 12.53
CA PRO A 19 -2.36 -1.52 13.42
C PRO A 19 -2.98 -2.05 14.71
N SER A 20 -3.59 -3.25 14.67
CA SER A 20 -4.24 -3.86 15.83
C SER A 20 -3.27 -4.38 16.88
N ALA A 21 -2.00 -4.61 16.50
CA ALA A 21 -0.93 -5.00 17.40
C ALA A 21 -0.22 -3.79 18.04
N LEU A 22 -0.56 -2.56 17.65
CA LEU A 22 0.04 -1.35 18.20
C LEU A 22 -0.66 -0.91 19.50
N PRO A 23 0.07 -0.27 20.43
CA PRO A 23 -0.52 0.32 21.63
C PRO A 23 -1.57 1.40 21.29
N GLU A 24 -2.58 1.59 22.15
CA GLU A 24 -3.72 2.49 21.88
C GLU A 24 -3.31 3.92 21.52
N GLU A 25 -2.24 4.44 22.13
CA GLU A 25 -1.69 5.77 21.84
C GLU A 25 -1.27 5.91 20.36
N TRP A 26 -0.74 4.85 19.74
CA TRP A 26 -0.34 4.81 18.34
C TRP A 26 -1.51 4.60 17.40
N GLN A 27 -2.52 3.86 17.85
CA GLN A 27 -3.77 3.68 17.08
C GLN A 27 -4.47 5.02 16.86
N TYR A 28 -4.47 5.90 17.87
CA TYR A 28 -5.02 7.25 17.73
C TYR A 28 -4.34 8.05 16.61
N TYR A 29 -3.01 7.98 16.51
CA TYR A 29 -2.28 8.68 15.43
C TYR A 29 -2.58 8.09 14.06
N ILE A 30 -2.74 6.77 13.94
CA ILE A 30 -3.09 6.10 12.67
C ILE A 30 -4.49 6.49 12.19
N TYR A 31 -5.46 6.54 13.10
CA TYR A 31 -6.85 6.91 12.77
C TYR A 31 -7.12 8.42 12.85
N SER A 32 -6.11 9.22 13.18
CA SER A 32 -6.24 10.68 13.25
C SER A 32 -6.64 11.28 11.89
N PRO A 33 -7.38 12.40 11.88
CA PRO A 33 -7.83 13.04 10.62
C PRO A 33 -6.66 13.46 9.72
N ALA A 34 -5.50 13.79 10.30
CA ALA A 34 -4.28 14.08 9.54
C ALA A 34 -3.73 12.84 8.82
N SER A 35 -3.70 11.69 9.50
CA SER A 35 -3.26 10.41 8.91
C SER A 35 -4.22 9.95 7.80
N VAL A 36 -5.54 10.08 8.00
CA VAL A 36 -6.53 9.81 6.95
C VAL A 36 -6.33 10.72 5.75
N GLY A 37 -6.08 12.03 5.96
CA GLY A 37 -5.73 12.95 4.89
C GLY A 37 -4.48 12.54 4.12
N LEU A 38 -3.44 12.09 4.83
CA LEU A 38 -2.22 11.55 4.22
C LEU A 38 -2.51 10.29 3.38
N TRP A 39 -3.42 9.44 3.86
CA TRP A 39 -3.87 8.23 3.17
C TRP A 39 -4.66 8.53 1.89
N MET A 40 -5.49 9.58 1.91
CA MET A 40 -6.17 10.06 0.70
C MET A 40 -5.18 10.61 -0.33
N LEU A 41 -4.16 11.35 0.13
CA LEU A 41 -3.10 11.85 -0.75
C LEU A 41 -2.29 10.70 -1.36
N THR A 42 -1.92 9.68 -0.58
CA THR A 42 -1.21 8.52 -1.13
C THR A 42 -2.07 7.75 -2.12
N MET A 43 -3.38 7.59 -1.88
CA MET A 43 -4.29 6.99 -2.87
C MET A 43 -4.31 7.72 -4.23
N LEU A 44 -4.09 9.05 -4.24
CA LEU A 44 -3.98 9.83 -5.47
C LEU A 44 -2.60 9.77 -6.12
N VAL A 45 -1.53 9.80 -5.30
CA VAL A 45 -0.15 9.90 -5.79
C VAL A 45 0.42 8.54 -6.19
N VAL A 46 0.11 7.47 -5.45
CA VAL A 46 0.66 6.12 -5.67
C VAL A 46 0.39 5.62 -7.09
N PRO A 47 -0.83 5.70 -7.66
CA PRO A 47 -1.07 5.25 -9.03
C PRO A 47 -0.20 5.98 -10.05
N VAL A 48 -0.05 7.30 -9.92
CA VAL A 48 0.76 8.12 -10.83
C VAL A 48 2.23 7.70 -10.77
N VAL A 49 2.77 7.55 -9.56
CA VAL A 49 4.17 7.15 -9.33
C VAL A 49 4.42 5.73 -9.85
N VAL A 50 3.52 4.78 -9.56
CA VAL A 50 3.67 3.40 -10.05
C VAL A 50 3.61 3.35 -11.57
N CYS A 51 2.66 4.04 -12.19
CA CYS A 51 2.54 4.11 -13.65
C CYS A 51 3.77 4.76 -14.30
N THR A 52 4.34 5.82 -13.71
CA THR A 52 5.56 6.45 -14.24
C THR A 52 6.80 5.57 -14.06
N VAL A 53 6.99 4.96 -12.90
CA VAL A 53 8.13 4.06 -12.66
C VAL A 53 8.06 2.80 -13.53
N LYS A 54 6.85 2.24 -13.71
CA LYS A 54 6.63 1.07 -14.56
C LYS A 54 6.39 1.44 -16.02
N TRP A 55 6.37 2.72 -16.38
CA TRP A 55 6.14 3.21 -17.74
C TRP A 55 7.03 2.55 -18.78
N PRO A 56 8.35 2.34 -18.54
CA PRO A 56 9.21 1.67 -19.51
C PRO A 56 8.76 0.24 -19.79
N TRP A 57 8.36 -0.51 -18.75
CA TRP A 57 7.85 -1.88 -18.88
C TRP A 57 6.48 -1.91 -19.56
N ILE A 58 5.58 -0.98 -19.22
CA ILE A 58 4.26 -0.84 -19.85
C ILE A 58 4.42 -0.55 -21.35
N LYS A 59 5.33 0.36 -21.72
CA LYS A 59 5.57 0.77 -23.11
C LYS A 59 6.36 -0.26 -23.90
N SER A 60 7.33 -0.92 -23.27
CA SER A 60 8.10 -2.00 -23.91
C SER A 60 7.30 -3.30 -24.00
N GLY A 61 6.16 -3.38 -23.28
CA GLY A 61 5.17 -4.46 -23.33
C GLY A 61 5.79 -5.85 -23.25
N SER A 62 6.84 -6.02 -22.44
CA SER A 62 7.89 -7.04 -22.63
C SER A 62 7.39 -8.31 -23.31
N ARG A 63 7.98 -8.58 -24.48
CA ARG A 63 8.18 -9.92 -25.01
C ARG A 63 8.73 -10.87 -23.93
#